data_AF-A0A4Q5R0G0-F1
#
_entry.id   AF-A0A4Q5R0G0-F1
#
_cell.length_a   1.000
_cell.length_b   1.000
_cell.length_c   1.000
_cell.angle_alpha   90.00
_cell.angle_beta   90.00
_cell.angle_gamma   90.00
#
_symmetry.space_group_name_H-M   'P 1'
#
loop_
_entity.id
_entity.type
_entity.pdbx_description
1 polymer ?
#
loop_
_entity_poly.entity_id
_entity_poly.type
_entity_poly.pdbx_seq_one_letter_code
_entity_poly.pdbx_strand_id
1 'polypeptide(L)'
;MTTRNDGLRQATRPSAVDPVCGMTVDPATTVAAEHDGRTHHFCSDGCRAAFLDDPERYAGASSAGEGTAVHGSAHDHDSSHDHGASHGHSQHGHSQHEHHHHHDDHAGYGAGADVHAGPGEAVEYTCPMHPEVRQEGPGSCPICGMGLEPVVVTADAGPSHELVDMRRRFWIGLVLALPVLLLEMGRHLFMAVHDAVPAEVSTWIQFALATPVVLWAGWPFFVRGWASLRTRNLNMFTLIAMGTGVAWVF
;
A
#
# COMPACT_ATOMS: atom_id res chain seq x y z
N MET A 1 57.10 -8.97 -5.59
CA MET A 1 56.18 -10.06 -5.96
C MET A 1 54.77 -9.57 -5.68
N THR A 2 54.05 -9.30 -6.76
CA THR A 2 52.74 -8.65 -6.82
C THR A 2 51.66 -9.70 -6.58
N THR A 3 50.95 -9.67 -5.45
CA THR A 3 49.74 -10.49 -5.29
C THR A 3 48.59 -9.78 -5.97
N ARG A 4 48.27 -10.27 -7.17
CA ARG A 4 47.19 -9.87 -8.06
C ARG A 4 45.86 -10.09 -7.34
N ASN A 5 45.09 -9.01 -7.26
CA ASN A 5 43.75 -8.98 -6.71
C ASN A 5 42.80 -9.66 -7.72
N ASP A 6 42.60 -10.97 -7.59
CA ASP A 6 41.67 -11.73 -8.44
C ASP A 6 40.25 -11.49 -7.95
N GLY A 7 39.69 -10.35 -8.40
CA GLY A 7 38.27 -10.05 -8.30
C GLY A 7 37.46 -11.16 -8.96
N LEU A 8 36.62 -11.83 -8.16
CA LEU A 8 35.50 -12.62 -8.65
C LEU A 8 34.67 -11.74 -9.58
N ARG A 9 34.85 -11.95 -10.87
CA ARG A 9 33.93 -11.51 -11.92
C ARG A 9 32.59 -12.15 -11.61
N GLN A 10 31.67 -11.38 -11.02
CA GLN A 10 30.26 -11.74 -10.98
C GLN A 10 29.83 -11.96 -12.42
N ALA A 11 29.49 -13.20 -12.77
CA ALA A 11 28.88 -13.50 -14.06
C ALA A 11 27.52 -12.79 -14.10
N THR A 12 27.45 -11.68 -14.84
CA THR A 12 26.20 -10.97 -15.11
C THR A 12 25.23 -11.94 -15.78
N ARG A 13 24.21 -12.40 -15.05
CA ARG A 13 23.12 -13.17 -15.65
C ARG A 13 22.37 -12.26 -16.62
N PRO A 14 21.98 -12.75 -17.82
CA PRO A 14 21.14 -11.97 -18.71
C PRO A 14 19.83 -11.67 -17.98
N SER A 15 19.45 -10.41 -17.93
CA SER A 15 18.24 -9.95 -17.28
C SER A 15 17.45 -9.10 -18.27
N ALA A 16 16.18 -9.43 -18.48
CA ALA A 16 15.27 -8.68 -19.35
C ALA A 16 14.40 -7.74 -18.52
N VAL A 17 13.86 -6.68 -19.12
CA VAL A 17 12.96 -5.74 -18.45
C VAL A 17 11.55 -5.94 -18.97
N ASP A 18 10.59 -6.14 -18.07
CA ASP A 18 9.17 -6.21 -18.39
C ASP A 18 8.67 -4.86 -18.92
N PRO A 19 8.13 -4.78 -20.16
CA PRO A 19 7.68 -3.52 -20.76
C PRO A 19 6.47 -2.87 -20.05
N VAL A 20 5.67 -3.63 -19.30
CA VAL A 20 4.43 -3.17 -18.67
C VAL A 20 4.70 -2.58 -17.29
N CYS A 21 5.50 -3.26 -16.48
CA CYS A 21 5.74 -2.87 -15.08
C CYS A 21 7.17 -2.36 -14.81
N GLY A 22 8.12 -2.52 -15.75
CA GLY A 22 9.51 -2.12 -15.59
C GLY A 22 10.36 -3.02 -14.69
N MET A 23 9.82 -4.16 -14.25
CA MET A 23 10.54 -5.09 -13.38
C MET A 23 11.60 -5.88 -14.17
N THR A 24 12.76 -6.08 -13.57
CA THR A 24 13.82 -6.93 -14.13
C THR A 24 13.48 -8.40 -13.91
N VAL A 25 13.44 -9.19 -14.98
CA VAL A 25 13.07 -10.61 -15.00
C VAL A 25 14.18 -11.46 -15.61
N ASP A 26 14.29 -12.72 -15.17
CA ASP A 26 15.18 -13.70 -15.78
C ASP A 26 14.50 -14.29 -17.02
N PRO A 27 15.04 -14.08 -18.24
CA PRO A 27 14.43 -14.57 -19.47
C PRO A 27 14.32 -16.11 -19.55
N ALA A 28 15.06 -16.86 -18.73
CA ALA A 28 15.05 -18.32 -18.75
C ALA A 28 13.86 -18.96 -18.00
N THR A 29 13.20 -18.24 -17.09
CA THR A 29 12.16 -18.80 -16.20
C THR A 29 10.82 -18.08 -16.29
N THR A 30 10.78 -16.95 -16.99
CA THR A 30 9.65 -16.02 -17.05
C THR A 30 8.72 -16.31 -18.23
N VAL A 31 7.49 -15.79 -18.17
CA VAL A 31 6.55 -15.89 -19.30
C VAL A 31 6.94 -14.91 -20.39
N ALA A 32 6.80 -15.30 -21.66
CA ALA A 32 7.18 -14.48 -22.80
C ALA A 32 6.04 -14.38 -23.83
N ALA A 33 6.07 -13.33 -24.65
CA ALA A 33 5.25 -13.17 -25.83
C ALA A 33 6.06 -12.53 -26.96
N GLU A 34 5.74 -12.87 -28.19
CA GLU A 34 6.35 -12.24 -29.36
C GLU A 34 5.46 -11.14 -29.92
N HIS A 35 6.06 -9.99 -30.22
CA HIS A 35 5.41 -8.89 -30.91
C HIS A 35 6.42 -8.20 -31.82
N ASP A 36 6.04 -7.89 -33.06
CA ASP A 36 6.88 -7.26 -34.08
C ASP A 36 8.26 -7.95 -34.28
N GLY A 37 8.28 -9.29 -34.18
CA GLY A 37 9.51 -10.10 -34.30
C GLY A 37 10.48 -10.00 -33.12
N ARG A 38 10.06 -9.40 -32.00
CA ARG A 38 10.83 -9.33 -30.75
C ARG A 38 10.15 -10.15 -29.65
N THR A 39 10.94 -10.93 -28.92
CA THR A 39 10.47 -11.64 -27.72
C THR A 39 10.51 -10.70 -26.52
N HIS A 40 9.35 -10.46 -25.91
CA HIS A 40 9.20 -9.70 -24.67
C HIS A 40 8.96 -10.65 -23.50
N HIS A 41 9.60 -10.38 -22.36
CA HIS A 41 9.56 -11.19 -21.15
C HIS A 41 8.76 -10.45 -20.06
N PHE A 42 7.90 -11.15 -19.32
CA PHE A 42 6.97 -10.53 -18.37
C PHE A 42 6.98 -11.21 -17.01
N CYS A 43 6.90 -10.42 -15.94
CA CYS A 43 6.93 -10.92 -14.56
C CYS A 43 5.75 -11.83 -14.21
N SER A 44 4.65 -11.75 -14.96
CA SER A 44 3.42 -12.51 -14.72
C SER A 44 2.57 -12.64 -15.99
N ASP A 45 1.62 -13.58 -15.97
CA ASP A 45 0.60 -13.71 -17.02
C ASP A 45 -0.27 -12.45 -17.15
N GLY A 46 -0.47 -11.71 -16.06
CA GLY A 46 -1.20 -10.43 -16.06
C GLY A 46 -0.49 -9.35 -16.85
N CYS A 47 0.82 -9.21 -16.68
CA CYS A 47 1.64 -8.27 -17.47
C CYS A 47 1.68 -8.68 -18.94
N ARG A 48 1.78 -9.99 -19.24
CA ARG A 48 1.67 -10.49 -20.62
C ARG A 48 0.31 -10.16 -21.23
N ALA A 49 -0.79 -10.35 -20.50
CA ALA A 49 -2.13 -10.06 -20.99
C ALA A 49 -2.33 -8.56 -21.26
N ALA A 50 -1.87 -7.69 -20.36
CA ALA A 50 -1.91 -6.24 -20.55
C ALA A 50 -1.10 -5.78 -21.76
N PHE A 51 0.08 -6.39 -22.00
CA PHE A 51 0.87 -6.13 -23.19
C PHE A 51 0.18 -6.56 -24.49
N LEU A 52 -0.52 -7.70 -24.48
CA LEU A 52 -1.26 -8.19 -25.65
C LEU A 52 -2.53 -7.36 -25.94
N ASP A 53 -3.09 -6.70 -24.93
CA ASP A 53 -4.28 -5.85 -25.06
C ASP A 53 -3.96 -4.50 -25.74
N ASP A 54 -2.82 -3.89 -25.40
CA ASP A 54 -2.34 -2.63 -26.01
C ASP A 54 -0.81 -2.63 -26.21
N PRO A 55 -0.26 -3.38 -27.19
CA PRO A 55 1.18 -3.53 -27.35
C PRO A 55 1.88 -2.24 -27.80
N GLU A 56 1.19 -1.38 -28.57
CA GLU A 56 1.74 -0.10 -29.06
C GLU A 56 2.11 0.84 -27.91
N ARG A 57 1.35 0.79 -26.81
CA ARG A 57 1.62 1.56 -25.59
C ARG A 57 2.93 1.15 -24.89
N TYR A 58 3.33 -0.11 -25.00
CA TYR A 58 4.41 -0.69 -24.20
C TYR A 58 5.67 -1.07 -25.03
N ALA A 59 5.52 -1.36 -26.31
CA ALA A 59 6.61 -1.80 -27.19
C ALA A 59 7.71 -0.72 -27.36
N GLY A 60 7.37 0.56 -27.19
CA GLY A 60 8.31 1.69 -27.30
C GLY A 60 9.26 1.89 -26.10
N ALA A 61 9.00 1.27 -24.94
CA ALA A 61 9.83 1.46 -23.74
C ALA A 61 11.07 0.53 -23.71
N SER A 62 11.05 -0.58 -24.46
CA SER A 62 12.11 -1.60 -24.45
C SER A 62 13.27 -1.33 -25.44
N SER A 63 13.48 -0.08 -25.86
CA SER A 63 14.60 0.30 -26.76
C SER A 63 15.58 1.33 -26.18
N ALA A 64 15.51 1.66 -24.88
CA ALA A 64 16.48 2.55 -24.23
C ALA A 64 17.53 1.79 -23.39
N GLY A 65 18.06 0.69 -23.93
CA GLY A 65 18.97 -0.21 -23.21
C GLY A 65 20.09 -0.77 -24.06
N GLU A 66 20.70 0.04 -24.94
CA GLU A 66 21.98 -0.29 -25.56
C GLU A 66 22.90 0.94 -25.54
N GLY A 67 24.13 0.76 -25.06
CA GLY A 67 24.89 1.78 -24.35
C GLY A 67 25.40 2.97 -25.19
N THR A 68 25.48 4.13 -24.53
CA THR A 68 26.52 5.13 -24.81
C THR A 68 26.95 5.74 -23.49
N ALA A 69 28.17 5.43 -23.09
CA ALA A 69 28.85 6.06 -21.98
C ALA A 69 29.01 7.56 -22.25
N VAL A 70 28.58 8.42 -21.33
CA VAL A 70 29.05 9.81 -21.27
C VAL A 70 29.42 10.14 -19.84
N HIS A 71 30.68 10.57 -19.73
CA HIS A 71 31.36 11.05 -18.55
C HIS A 71 30.55 12.08 -17.76
N GLY A 72 30.70 12.00 -16.44
CA GLY A 72 30.37 13.11 -15.56
C GLY A 72 31.15 14.36 -15.95
N SER A 73 30.47 15.49 -15.92
CA SER A 73 31.09 16.80 -15.81
C SER A 73 30.22 17.63 -14.88
N ALA A 74 30.83 18.02 -13.77
CA ALA A 74 30.30 18.97 -12.83
C ALA A 74 29.90 20.25 -13.58
N HIS A 75 28.69 20.74 -13.30
CA HIS A 75 28.33 22.11 -13.61
C HIS A 75 28.14 22.85 -12.30
N ASP A 76 29.20 23.57 -11.92
CA ASP A 76 29.15 24.69 -11.00
C ASP A 76 28.18 25.74 -11.56
N HIS A 77 27.19 26.13 -10.76
CA HIS A 77 26.39 27.32 -11.02
C HIS A 77 26.87 28.44 -10.10
N ASP A 78 27.83 29.20 -10.59
CA ASP A 78 28.10 30.58 -10.16
C ASP A 78 27.50 31.55 -11.18
N SER A 79 27.13 32.74 -10.70
CA SER A 79 26.77 33.99 -11.42
C SER A 79 25.37 34.54 -11.11
N SER A 80 25.35 35.36 -10.07
CA SER A 80 24.89 36.75 -10.08
C SER A 80 23.82 37.16 -11.11
N HIS A 81 22.67 37.62 -10.64
CA HIS A 81 21.80 38.50 -11.42
C HIS A 81 21.45 39.73 -10.58
N ASP A 82 21.86 40.90 -11.06
CA ASP A 82 21.35 42.20 -10.61
C ASP A 82 20.91 43.03 -11.83
N HIS A 83 19.90 43.85 -11.57
CA HIS A 83 19.33 44.98 -12.33
C HIS A 83 18.44 44.73 -13.56
N GLY A 84 17.18 45.18 -13.43
CA GLY A 84 16.73 46.32 -14.24
C GLY A 84 15.62 46.11 -15.27
N ALA A 85 14.45 46.67 -14.94
CA ALA A 85 13.50 47.39 -15.81
C ALA A 85 12.82 46.71 -17.02
N SER A 86 11.49 46.60 -16.86
CA SER A 86 10.41 46.82 -17.84
C SER A 86 10.49 46.20 -19.24
N HIS A 87 9.54 45.32 -19.56
CA HIS A 87 8.67 45.45 -20.75
C HIS A 87 7.44 44.54 -20.62
N GLY A 88 6.27 45.08 -20.90
CA GLY A 88 4.99 44.37 -20.82
C GLY A 88 4.69 43.55 -22.06
N HIS A 89 4.03 42.41 -21.87
CA HIS A 89 3.38 41.66 -22.94
C HIS A 89 2.05 41.05 -22.48
N SER A 90 1.01 41.50 -23.17
CA SER A 90 -0.19 40.79 -23.63
C SER A 90 -0.61 39.49 -22.94
N GLN A 91 -1.82 39.55 -22.36
CA GLN A 91 -2.64 38.44 -21.93
C GLN A 91 -2.88 37.46 -23.09
N HIS A 92 -2.39 36.23 -22.95
CA HIS A 92 -2.80 35.09 -23.75
C HIS A 92 -3.76 34.22 -22.92
N GLY A 93 -4.91 33.91 -23.52
CA GLY A 93 -6.00 33.18 -22.88
C GLY A 93 -5.62 31.75 -22.54
N HIS A 94 -5.83 31.37 -21.28
CA HIS A 94 -5.75 29.99 -20.84
C HIS A 94 -7.08 29.29 -21.16
N SER A 95 -7.06 28.41 -22.17
CA SER A 95 -8.05 27.35 -22.33
C SER A 95 -7.97 26.41 -21.13
N GLN A 96 -9.10 26.18 -20.48
CA GLN A 96 -9.26 25.28 -19.35
C GLN A 96 -8.90 23.86 -19.77
N HIS A 97 -7.85 23.29 -19.21
CA HIS A 97 -7.63 21.85 -19.19
C HIS A 97 -8.15 21.31 -17.86
N GLU A 98 -9.28 20.60 -17.91
CA GLU A 98 -9.78 19.77 -16.82
C GLU A 98 -8.75 18.67 -16.53
N HIS A 99 -8.04 18.81 -15.41
CA HIS A 99 -7.28 17.71 -14.82
C HIS A 99 -8.23 16.94 -13.89
N HIS A 100 -8.82 15.86 -14.40
CA HIS A 100 -9.46 14.84 -13.57
C HIS A 100 -8.39 14.11 -12.76
N HIS A 101 -8.20 14.52 -11.50
CA HIS A 101 -7.46 13.74 -10.52
C HIS A 101 -8.37 12.63 -9.98
N HIS A 102 -8.32 11.45 -10.62
CA HIS A 102 -8.77 10.22 -9.98
C HIS A 102 -7.71 9.80 -8.95
N HIS A 103 -8.01 10.04 -7.68
CA HIS A 103 -7.35 9.33 -6.58
C HIS A 103 -8.07 8.00 -6.42
N ASP A 104 -7.47 6.91 -6.88
CA ASP A 104 -7.88 5.56 -6.48
C ASP A 104 -7.00 5.09 -5.32
N ASP A 105 -7.71 4.63 -4.31
CA ASP A 105 -7.27 4.51 -2.94
C ASP A 105 -6.29 3.36 -2.70
N HIS A 106 -5.18 3.72 -2.06
CA HIS A 106 -4.30 2.80 -1.36
C HIS A 106 -4.96 2.38 -0.04
N ALA A 107 -5.28 1.09 0.13
CA ALA A 107 -5.76 0.58 1.42
C ALA A 107 -5.18 -0.81 1.72
N GLY A 108 -3.93 -0.80 2.16
CA GLY A 108 -3.29 -1.90 2.85
C GLY A 108 -3.52 -1.87 4.37
N TYR A 109 -3.14 -3.01 4.97
CA TYR A 109 -2.74 -3.28 6.36
C TYR A 109 -3.76 -3.89 7.33
N GLY A 110 -3.49 -5.16 7.67
CA GLY A 110 -4.13 -5.93 8.73
C GLY A 110 -3.21 -6.24 9.92
N ALA A 111 -3.62 -7.26 10.69
CA ALA A 111 -2.80 -8.42 11.13
C ALA A 111 -3.34 -9.09 12.41
N GLY A 112 -3.26 -10.44 12.40
CA GLY A 112 -3.34 -11.41 13.50
C GLY A 112 -4.42 -12.49 13.25
N ALA A 113 -4.13 -13.76 12.94
CA ALA A 113 -2.90 -14.54 13.02
C ALA A 113 -2.98 -15.89 12.23
N ASP A 114 -1.81 -16.55 12.10
CA ASP A 114 -1.48 -17.98 11.88
C ASP A 114 -1.96 -18.77 10.64
N VAL A 115 -1.02 -19.07 9.72
CA VAL A 115 -1.04 -20.30 8.89
C VAL A 115 0.36 -20.91 8.72
N HIS A 116 0.40 -22.22 8.92
CA HIS A 116 1.54 -23.12 8.90
C HIS A 116 2.38 -23.10 7.61
N ALA A 117 3.70 -23.11 7.79
CA ALA A 117 4.71 -23.32 6.78
C ALA A 117 4.68 -24.76 6.21
N GLY A 118 4.56 -24.87 4.89
CA GLY A 118 5.15 -25.97 4.11
C GLY A 118 6.60 -25.62 3.76
N PRO A 119 7.49 -26.61 3.59
CA PRO A 119 8.93 -26.38 3.63
C PRO A 119 9.41 -25.75 2.32
N GLY A 120 10.13 -24.62 2.39
CA GLY A 120 11.04 -24.29 1.29
C GLY A 120 11.56 -22.88 1.16
N GLU A 121 10.87 -21.83 1.61
CA GLU A 121 11.39 -20.48 1.41
C GLU A 121 10.90 -19.53 2.51
N ALA A 122 11.82 -19.12 3.39
CA ALA A 122 11.58 -18.09 4.37
C ALA A 122 11.40 -16.76 3.62
N VAL A 123 10.15 -16.38 3.36
CA VAL A 123 9.84 -15.04 2.85
C VAL A 123 10.27 -14.06 3.93
N GLU A 124 11.32 -13.30 3.65
CA GLU A 124 11.86 -12.28 4.55
C GLU A 124 10.92 -11.07 4.53
N TYR A 125 10.49 -10.60 5.70
CA TYR A 125 9.63 -9.43 5.84
C TYR A 125 10.43 -8.27 6.46
N THR A 126 10.24 -7.06 5.93
CA THR A 126 10.92 -5.84 6.37
C THR A 126 9.94 -4.73 6.73
N CYS A 127 10.36 -3.81 7.59
CA CYS A 127 9.58 -2.61 7.90
C CYS A 127 9.95 -1.47 6.94
N PRO A 128 8.99 -0.82 6.24
CA PRO A 128 9.29 0.29 5.32
C PRO A 128 10.02 1.46 5.97
N MET A 129 9.78 1.68 7.27
CA MET A 129 10.40 2.77 8.03
C MET A 129 11.70 2.36 8.74
N HIS A 130 11.95 1.06 8.91
CA HIS A 130 13.12 0.53 9.64
C HIS A 130 13.68 -0.67 8.87
N PRO A 131 14.44 -0.44 7.78
CA PRO A 131 14.97 -1.51 6.93
C PRO A 131 15.91 -2.48 7.65
N GLU A 132 16.41 -2.09 8.83
CA GLU A 132 17.23 -2.93 9.70
C GLU A 132 16.43 -4.07 10.37
N VAL A 133 15.09 -3.97 10.39
CA VAL A 133 14.20 -4.98 10.96
C VAL A 133 13.80 -5.96 9.86
N ARG A 134 14.48 -7.11 9.81
CA ARG A 134 14.17 -8.26 8.94
C ARG A 134 13.70 -9.44 9.78
N GLN A 135 12.53 -9.98 9.50
CA GLN A 135 11.96 -11.11 10.23
C GLN A 135 11.44 -12.19 9.28
N GLU A 136 11.57 -13.45 9.69
CA GLU A 136 11.06 -14.62 8.98
C GLU A 136 9.57 -14.81 9.32
N GLY A 137 8.72 -13.91 8.82
CA GLY A 137 7.26 -14.02 8.92
C GLY A 137 6.50 -12.68 9.05
N PRO A 138 5.18 -12.69 8.80
CA PRO A 138 4.35 -11.51 8.96
C PRO A 138 4.23 -11.14 10.45
N GLY A 139 4.32 -9.86 10.76
CA GLY A 139 4.30 -9.38 12.13
C GLY A 139 4.32 -7.87 12.23
N SER A 140 4.34 -7.36 13.46
CA SER A 140 4.51 -5.94 13.75
C SER A 140 5.99 -5.61 13.99
N CYS A 141 6.47 -4.53 13.38
CA CYS A 141 7.79 -4.01 13.65
C CYS A 141 7.94 -3.67 15.15
N PRO A 142 8.96 -4.19 15.85
CA PRO A 142 9.18 -3.93 17.28
C PRO A 142 9.61 -2.50 17.56
N ILE A 143 10.02 -1.75 16.53
CA ILE A 143 10.45 -0.35 16.64
C ILE A 143 9.24 0.57 16.49
N CYS A 144 8.60 0.60 15.32
CA CYS A 144 7.50 1.53 15.05
C CYS A 144 6.09 0.93 15.12
N GLY A 145 5.94 -0.38 15.28
CA GLY A 145 4.63 -1.02 15.34
C GLY A 145 3.86 -1.11 14.01
N MET A 146 4.46 -0.69 12.88
CA MET A 146 3.89 -0.91 11.54
C MET A 146 3.98 -2.38 11.13
N GLY A 147 3.07 -2.85 10.27
CA GLY A 147 3.12 -4.19 9.70
C GLY A 147 4.38 -4.38 8.86
N LEU A 148 5.00 -5.55 8.96
CA LEU A 148 6.12 -5.92 8.11
C LEU A 148 5.61 -6.33 6.72
N GLU A 149 6.31 -5.90 5.69
CA GLU A 149 6.01 -6.19 4.30
C GLU A 149 6.99 -7.23 3.75
N PRO A 150 6.55 -8.19 2.94
CA PRO A 150 7.46 -9.17 2.35
C PRO A 150 8.41 -8.47 1.38
N VAL A 151 9.70 -8.76 1.51
CA VAL A 151 10.76 -8.23 0.63
C VAL A 151 10.59 -8.77 -0.81
N VAL A 152 9.95 -9.92 -0.96
CA VAL A 152 9.58 -10.51 -2.25
C VAL A 152 8.06 -10.52 -2.42
N VAL A 153 7.56 -9.73 -3.37
CA VAL A 153 6.14 -9.72 -3.75
C VAL A 153 5.90 -10.91 -4.67
N THR A 154 5.32 -12.00 -4.15
CA THR A 154 4.86 -13.12 -4.99
C THR A 154 3.42 -12.83 -5.45
N ALA A 155 3.24 -12.61 -6.75
CA ALA A 155 1.93 -12.31 -7.35
C ALA A 155 0.96 -13.52 -7.33
N ASP A 156 1.45 -14.72 -7.02
CA ASP A 156 0.69 -15.98 -6.99
C ASP A 156 0.23 -16.43 -5.58
N ALA A 157 0.38 -15.58 -4.57
CA ALA A 157 -0.26 -15.84 -3.28
C ALA A 157 -1.75 -15.45 -3.38
N GLY A 158 -2.64 -16.44 -3.50
CA GLY A 158 -4.09 -16.23 -3.41
C GLY A 158 -4.49 -15.40 -2.16
N PRO A 159 -5.74 -14.90 -2.07
CA PRO A 159 -6.15 -13.90 -1.09
C PRO A 159 -5.62 -14.24 0.31
N SER A 160 -4.70 -13.42 0.82
CA SER A 160 -4.07 -13.70 2.10
C SER A 160 -5.14 -13.82 3.18
N HIS A 161 -5.02 -14.83 4.03
CA HIS A 161 -6.00 -15.15 5.08
C HIS A 161 -6.23 -13.95 6.03
N GLU A 162 -5.24 -13.06 6.17
CA GLU A 162 -5.33 -11.80 6.89
C GLU A 162 -6.32 -10.80 6.25
N LEU A 163 -6.28 -10.63 4.93
CA LEU A 163 -7.22 -9.76 4.22
C LEU A 163 -8.64 -10.30 4.32
N VAL A 164 -8.81 -11.63 4.29
CA VAL A 164 -10.13 -12.26 4.45
C VAL A 164 -10.69 -12.05 5.84
N ASP A 165 -9.89 -12.22 6.89
CA ASP A 165 -10.31 -12.00 8.28
C ASP A 165 -10.62 -10.52 8.56
N MET A 166 -9.78 -9.59 8.11
CA MET A 166 -10.01 -8.15 8.28
C MET A 166 -11.24 -7.68 7.49
N ARG A 167 -11.42 -8.16 6.26
CA ARG A 167 -12.62 -7.90 5.45
C ARG A 167 -13.87 -8.44 6.14
N ARG A 168 -13.80 -9.63 6.73
CA ARG A 168 -14.94 -10.23 7.45
C ARG A 168 -15.29 -9.43 8.70
N ARG A 169 -14.32 -9.02 9.51
CA ARG A 169 -14.53 -8.16 10.69
C ARG A 169 -15.08 -6.79 10.31
N PHE A 170 -14.58 -6.20 9.23
CA PHE A 170 -15.09 -4.95 8.68
C PHE A 170 -16.56 -5.08 8.26
N TRP A 171 -16.92 -6.08 7.47
CA TRP A 171 -18.29 -6.26 7.01
C TRP A 171 -19.25 -6.60 8.15
N ILE A 172 -18.84 -7.45 9.10
CA ILE A 172 -19.66 -7.76 10.28
C ILE A 172 -19.82 -6.51 11.15
N GLY A 173 -18.76 -5.74 11.36
CA GLY A 173 -18.80 -4.47 12.08
C GLY A 173 -19.71 -3.45 11.40
N LEU A 174 -19.66 -3.34 10.07
CA LEU A 174 -20.51 -2.45 9.28
C LEU A 174 -21.99 -2.82 9.40
N VAL A 175 -22.31 -4.11 9.30
CA VAL A 175 -23.69 -4.61 9.44
C VAL A 175 -24.23 -4.36 10.85
N LEU A 176 -23.40 -4.45 11.89
CA LEU A 176 -23.81 -4.16 13.27
C LEU A 176 -23.88 -2.65 13.56
N ALA A 177 -23.02 -1.85 12.94
CA ALA A 177 -22.99 -0.40 13.09
C ALA A 177 -24.14 0.30 12.34
N LEU A 178 -24.62 -0.29 11.24
CA LEU A 178 -25.68 0.29 10.43
C LEU A 178 -27.01 0.48 11.21
N PRO A 179 -27.53 -0.51 11.96
CA PRO A 179 -28.68 -0.31 12.83
C PRO A 179 -28.45 0.75 13.91
N VAL A 180 -27.25 0.84 14.48
CA VAL A 180 -26.91 1.87 15.50
C VAL A 180 -26.99 3.26 14.88
N LEU A 181 -26.40 3.45 13.70
CA LEU A 181 -26.46 4.71 12.97
C LEU A 181 -27.89 5.09 12.58
N LEU A 182 -28.68 4.12 12.13
CA LEU A 182 -30.09 4.32 11.80
C LEU A 182 -30.94 4.63 13.03
N LEU A 183 -30.65 4.05 14.20
CA LEU A 183 -31.37 4.39 15.43
C LEU A 183 -31.06 5.81 15.90
N GLU A 184 -29.80 6.25 15.80
CA GLU A 184 -29.38 7.57 16.28
C GLU A 184 -29.87 8.69 15.34
N MET A 185 -29.64 8.57 14.04
CA MET A 185 -30.07 9.56 13.05
C MET A 185 -31.55 9.42 12.69
N GLY A 186 -32.10 8.21 12.74
CA GLY A 186 -33.49 7.94 12.37
C GLY A 186 -34.51 8.39 13.42
N ARG A 187 -34.12 8.55 14.69
CA ARG A 187 -35.00 9.10 15.73
C ARG A 187 -35.46 10.53 15.44
N HIS A 188 -34.65 11.32 14.73
CA HIS A 188 -35.03 12.66 14.28
C HIS A 188 -35.70 12.69 12.91
N LEU A 189 -35.46 11.69 12.05
CA LEU A 189 -36.02 11.61 10.70
C LEU A 189 -37.41 10.96 10.65
N PHE A 190 -37.72 10.03 11.56
CA PHE A 190 -38.94 9.22 11.54
C PHE A 190 -39.77 9.44 12.81
N MET A 191 -40.72 10.38 12.76
CA MET A 191 -41.68 10.63 13.85
C MET A 191 -42.42 9.35 14.31
N ALA A 192 -42.62 8.37 13.42
CA ALA A 192 -43.28 7.11 13.73
C ALA A 192 -42.46 6.15 14.64
N VAL A 193 -41.13 6.33 14.71
CA VAL A 193 -40.26 5.49 15.56
C VAL A 193 -40.21 6.01 17.00
N HIS A 194 -40.47 7.31 17.19
CA HIS A 194 -40.46 7.96 18.51
C HIS A 194 -41.54 7.42 19.45
N ASP A 195 -42.70 7.06 18.93
CA ASP A 195 -43.82 6.52 19.74
C ASP A 195 -43.66 5.01 20.04
N ALA A 196 -42.86 4.30 19.25
CA ALA A 196 -42.68 2.85 19.36
C ALA A 196 -41.48 2.45 20.24
N VAL A 197 -40.47 3.31 20.40
CA VAL A 197 -39.24 2.99 21.13
C VAL A 197 -38.89 4.10 22.14
N PRO A 198 -39.13 3.88 23.44
CA PRO A 198 -38.72 4.80 24.50
C PRO A 198 -37.22 5.12 24.41
N ALA A 199 -36.84 6.35 24.80
CA ALA A 199 -35.46 6.83 24.77
C ALA A 199 -34.47 5.83 25.40
N GLU A 200 -34.84 5.33 26.59
CA GLU A 200 -34.08 4.38 27.40
C GLU A 200 -33.81 3.06 26.68
N VAL A 201 -34.83 2.49 26.01
CA VAL A 201 -34.72 1.20 25.32
C VAL A 201 -33.75 1.30 24.14
N SER A 202 -33.77 2.40 23.39
CA SER A 202 -32.80 2.62 22.31
C SER A 202 -31.37 2.77 22.82
N THR A 203 -31.15 3.45 23.95
CA THR A 203 -29.81 3.56 24.53
C THR A 203 -29.26 2.18 24.92
N TRP A 204 -30.08 1.33 25.53
CA TRP A 204 -29.69 -0.05 25.85
C TRP A 204 -29.42 -0.88 24.59
N ILE A 205 -30.24 -0.75 23.54
CA ILE A 205 -30.04 -1.45 22.26
C ILE A 205 -28.76 -0.97 21.57
N GLN A 206 -28.52 0.34 21.53
CA GLN A 206 -27.29 0.91 20.95
C GLN A 206 -26.06 0.45 21.70
N PHE A 207 -26.08 0.45 23.04
CA PHE A 207 -24.97 -0.07 23.85
C PHE A 207 -24.72 -1.55 23.56
N ALA A 208 -25.78 -2.36 23.49
CA ALA A 208 -25.68 -3.79 23.20
C ALA A 208 -25.12 -4.08 21.79
N LEU A 209 -25.47 -3.27 20.79
CA LEU A 209 -24.98 -3.40 19.41
C LEU A 209 -23.59 -2.80 19.21
N ALA A 210 -23.28 -1.69 19.87
CA ALA A 210 -21.98 -1.01 19.77
C ALA A 210 -20.88 -1.78 20.50
N THR A 211 -21.20 -2.45 21.61
CA THR A 211 -20.22 -3.23 22.39
C THR A 211 -19.46 -4.28 21.56
N PRO A 212 -20.11 -5.19 20.79
CA PRO A 212 -19.39 -6.13 19.94
C PRO A 212 -18.64 -5.41 18.79
N VAL A 213 -19.16 -4.30 18.27
CA VAL A 213 -18.43 -3.54 17.24
C VAL A 213 -17.11 -2.99 17.81
N VAL A 214 -17.15 -2.32 18.96
CA VAL A 214 -15.97 -1.71 19.58
C VAL A 214 -15.01 -2.78 20.12
N LEU A 215 -15.52 -3.75 20.89
CA LEU A 215 -14.68 -4.72 21.58
C LEU A 215 -14.18 -5.86 20.69
N TRP A 216 -14.97 -6.32 19.72
CA TRP A 216 -14.57 -7.42 18.83
C TRP A 216 -13.98 -6.91 17.52
N ALA A 217 -14.67 -6.04 16.78
CA ALA A 217 -14.13 -5.51 15.54
C ALA A 217 -12.97 -4.52 15.78
N GLY A 218 -13.05 -3.74 16.87
CA GLY A 218 -11.99 -2.82 17.28
C GLY A 218 -10.79 -3.44 17.98
N TRP A 219 -10.87 -4.72 18.41
CA TRP A 219 -9.81 -5.41 19.17
C TRP A 219 -8.39 -5.26 18.58
N PRO A 220 -8.17 -5.44 17.26
CA PRO A 220 -6.83 -5.35 16.67
C PRO A 220 -6.21 -3.94 16.80
N PHE A 221 -7.05 -2.90 16.87
CA PHE A 221 -6.59 -1.52 17.05
C PHE A 221 -6.19 -1.26 18.51
N PHE A 222 -6.90 -1.83 19.48
CA PHE A 222 -6.52 -1.74 20.89
C PHE A 222 -5.19 -2.44 21.18
N VAL A 223 -4.96 -3.62 20.61
CA VAL A 223 -3.68 -4.35 20.77
C VAL A 223 -2.51 -3.52 20.24
N ARG A 224 -2.65 -2.94 19.03
CA ARG A 224 -1.62 -2.08 18.43
C ARG A 224 -1.45 -0.76 19.18
N GLY A 225 -2.55 -0.13 19.59
CA GLY A 225 -2.53 1.09 20.39
C GLY A 225 -1.79 0.88 21.72
N TRP A 226 -2.02 -0.25 22.40
CA TRP A 226 -1.31 -0.60 23.62
C TRP A 226 0.18 -0.84 23.38
N ALA A 227 0.54 -1.53 22.30
CA ALA A 227 1.93 -1.73 21.91
C ALA A 227 2.63 -0.39 21.64
N SER A 228 1.99 0.52 20.90
CA SER A 228 2.49 1.88 20.61
C SER A 228 2.65 2.72 21.89
N LEU A 229 1.71 2.61 22.84
CA LEU A 229 1.81 3.29 24.12
C LEU A 229 2.99 2.76 24.96
N ARG A 230 3.23 1.45 24.93
CA ARG A 230 4.35 0.81 25.64
C ARG A 230 5.72 1.16 25.03
N THR A 231 5.83 1.20 23.70
CA THR A 231 7.08 1.55 23.01
C THR A 231 7.34 3.06 22.95
N ARG A 232 6.39 3.89 23.41
CA ARG A 232 6.40 5.37 23.35
C ARG A 232 6.48 5.95 21.93
N ASN A 233 6.34 5.13 20.90
CA ASN A 233 6.24 5.56 19.51
C ASN A 233 4.77 5.76 19.14
N LEU A 234 4.23 6.95 19.41
CA LEU A 234 2.81 7.28 19.21
C LEU A 234 2.45 7.24 17.72
N ASN A 235 1.44 6.45 17.38
CA ASN A 235 0.95 6.28 16.02
C ASN A 235 -0.56 6.55 15.92
N MET A 236 -1.09 6.50 14.69
CA MET A 236 -2.52 6.60 14.39
C MET A 236 -3.38 5.66 15.25
N PHE A 237 -2.92 4.43 15.48
CA PHE A 237 -3.65 3.43 16.27
C PHE A 237 -3.90 3.86 17.72
N THR A 238 -2.99 4.62 18.32
CA THR A 238 -3.14 5.12 19.69
C THR A 238 -4.24 6.16 19.77
N LEU A 239 -4.34 7.03 18.76
CA LEU A 239 -5.42 8.03 18.68
C LEU A 239 -6.78 7.35 18.49
N ILE A 240 -6.87 6.36 17.60
CA ILE A 240 -8.11 5.60 17.37
C ILE A 240 -8.53 4.85 18.64
N ALA A 241 -7.63 4.09 19.26
CA ALA A 241 -7.91 3.32 20.46
C ALA A 241 -8.35 4.22 21.64
N MET A 242 -7.72 5.38 21.80
CA MET A 242 -8.12 6.34 22.83
C MET A 242 -9.49 6.94 22.53
N GLY A 243 -9.74 7.38 21.30
CA GLY A 243 -11.01 8.00 20.91
C GLY A 243 -12.21 7.05 21.07
N THR A 244 -12.11 5.85 20.49
CA THR A 244 -13.20 4.86 20.57
C THR A 244 -13.34 4.28 21.98
N GLY A 245 -12.24 4.09 22.70
CA GLY A 245 -12.24 3.60 24.07
C GLY A 245 -12.91 4.58 25.04
N VAL A 246 -12.57 5.87 24.97
CA VAL A 246 -13.20 6.90 25.82
C VAL A 246 -14.67 7.06 25.47
N ALA A 247 -15.02 7.07 24.18
CA ALA A 247 -16.40 7.21 23.73
C ALA A 247 -17.30 6.05 24.16
N TRP A 248 -16.76 4.83 24.28
CA TRP A 248 -17.53 3.67 24.72
C TRP A 248 -17.71 3.59 26.25
N VAL A 249 -16.76 4.14 27.01
CA VAL A 249 -16.82 4.18 28.50
C VAL A 249 -17.73 5.30 29.01
N PHE A 250 -17.83 6.39 28.25
CA PHE A 250 -18.70 7.54 28.56
C PHE A 250 -20.18 7.21 28.36
#